data_AF-M4B9G6-F1
#
_entry.id   AF-M4B9G6-F1
#
_cell.length_a   1.000
_cell.length_b   1.000
_cell.length_c   1.000
_cell.angle_alpha   90.00
_cell.angle_beta   90.00
_cell.angle_gamma   90.00
#
_symmetry.space_group_name_H-M   'P 1'
#
loop_
_entity.id
_entity.type
_entity.pdbx_description
1 polymer ?
#
loop_
_entity_poly.entity_id
_entity_poly.type
_entity_poly.pdbx_seq_one_letter_code
_entity_poly.pdbx_strand_id
1 'polypeptide(L)'
;MNLFIHWINEQGEQELITPPLTRGDILPGITRDSILTLTREWNEFQVTEANINMKQLQKASKEDRVLEIFGSGTAAVVSPVSTINYMDEDLAIPLTGTDGKAGQLAERIWKDLADIQYGRRDHPWSVIVD
;
A
#
# COMPACT_ATOMS: atom_id res chain seq x y z
N MET A 1 3.12 11.14 2.85
CA MET A 1 2.37 9.91 2.50
C MET A 1 2.89 8.77 3.33
N ASN A 2 2.05 7.84 3.76
CA ASN A 2 2.48 6.60 4.43
C ASN A 2 2.78 5.52 3.39
N LEU A 3 3.86 4.77 3.59
CA LEU A 3 4.33 3.73 2.67
C LEU A 3 3.62 2.40 2.89
N PHE A 4 3.27 1.73 1.80
CA PHE A 4 2.83 0.34 1.77
C PHE A 4 3.64 -0.45 0.74
N ILE A 5 3.95 -1.69 1.07
CA ILE A 5 4.63 -2.64 0.18
C ILE A 5 3.79 -3.92 0.18
N HIS A 6 3.38 -4.34 -1.00
CA HIS A 6 2.73 -5.62 -1.21
C HIS A 6 3.74 -6.55 -1.87
N TRP A 7 4.00 -7.69 -1.22
CA TRP A 7 5.10 -8.58 -1.59
C TRP A 7 4.84 -10.01 -1.13
N ILE A 8 5.70 -10.92 -1.57
CA ILE A 8 5.84 -12.25 -1.01
C ILE A 8 6.91 -12.19 0.09
N ASN A 9 6.54 -12.47 1.34
CA ASN A 9 7.44 -12.41 2.50
C ASN A 9 8.50 -13.53 2.47
N GLU A 10 9.36 -13.60 3.49
CA GLU A 10 10.42 -14.62 3.55
C GLU A 10 9.89 -16.06 3.77
N GLN A 11 8.64 -16.18 4.21
CA GLN A 11 7.91 -17.44 4.40
C GLN A 11 7.20 -17.91 3.12
N GLY A 12 7.21 -17.10 2.06
CA GLY A 12 6.50 -17.40 0.81
C GLY A 12 5.02 -16.99 0.83
N GLU A 13 4.59 -16.18 1.78
CA GLU A 13 3.21 -15.74 1.95
C GLU A 13 3.00 -14.35 1.36
N GLN A 14 1.84 -14.11 0.76
CA GLN A 14 1.45 -12.79 0.27
C GLN A 14 1.14 -11.87 1.46
N GLU A 15 1.78 -10.71 1.50
CA GLU A 15 1.71 -9.78 2.62
C GLU A 15 1.63 -8.33 2.13
N LEU A 16 0.80 -7.52 2.79
CA LEU A 16 0.83 -6.07 2.75
C LEU A 16 1.47 -5.54 4.04
N ILE A 17 2.66 -4.96 3.91
CA ILE A 17 3.43 -4.42 5.04
C ILE A 17 3.47 -2.88 4.99
N THR A 18 3.34 -2.26 6.16
CA THR A 18 3.57 -0.82 6.38
C THR A 18 4.38 -0.60 7.66
N PRO A 19 5.25 0.43 7.75
CA PRO A 19 5.97 0.73 8.98
C PRO A 19 5.04 0.97 10.19
N PRO A 20 5.42 0.52 11.41
CA PRO A 20 4.63 0.72 12.62
C PRO A 20 4.75 2.16 13.13
N LEU A 21 3.78 2.57 13.96
CA LEU A 21 3.76 3.91 14.56
C LEU A 21 4.56 4.01 15.87
N THR A 22 5.12 2.90 16.35
CA THR A 22 5.66 2.74 17.71
C THR A 22 6.82 3.67 18.05
N ARG A 23 7.66 4.04 17.06
CA ARG A 23 8.81 4.93 17.26
C ARG A 23 8.45 6.42 17.14
N GLY A 24 7.26 6.75 16.61
CA GLY A 24 6.74 8.13 16.53
C GLY A 24 7.28 8.98 15.37
N ASP A 25 8.10 8.43 14.49
CA ASP A 25 8.60 9.08 13.27
C ASP A 25 7.68 8.91 12.05
N ILE A 26 6.66 8.07 12.17
CA ILE A 26 5.64 7.88 11.14
C ILE A 26 4.37 8.60 11.57
N LEU A 27 3.91 9.56 10.76
CA LEU A 27 2.66 10.26 11.00
C LEU A 27 1.47 9.28 10.87
N PRO A 28 0.54 9.22 11.83
CA PRO A 28 -0.64 8.34 11.78
C PRO A 28 -1.68 8.86 10.77
N GLY A 29 -1.48 8.56 9.48
CA GLY A 29 -2.37 9.03 8.42
C GLY A 29 -3.73 8.33 8.44
N ILE A 30 -4.82 9.09 8.24
CA ILE A 30 -6.18 8.52 8.17
C ILE A 30 -6.31 7.56 6.98
N THR A 31 -5.78 7.91 5.80
CA THR A 31 -5.82 7.01 4.64
C THR A 31 -5.06 5.71 4.90
N ARG A 32 -3.95 5.75 5.66
CA ARG A 32 -3.21 4.54 6.08
C ARG A 32 -4.10 3.64 6.94
N ASP A 33 -4.78 4.22 7.93
CA ASP A 33 -5.68 3.51 8.82
C ASP A 33 -6.87 2.87 8.07
N SER A 34 -7.48 3.62 7.14
CA SER A 34 -8.54 3.10 6.27
C SER A 34 -8.07 1.93 5.41
N ILE A 35 -6.86 1.99 4.83
CA ILE A 35 -6.29 0.90 4.03
C ILE A 35 -6.05 -0.34 4.89
N LEU A 36 -5.46 -0.17 6.08
CA LEU A 36 -5.24 -1.28 7.01
C LEU A 36 -6.57 -1.93 7.42
N THR A 37 -7.59 -1.13 7.69
CA THR A 37 -8.91 -1.63 8.07
C THR A 37 -9.55 -2.43 6.93
N LEU A 38 -9.63 -1.86 5.72
CA LEU A 38 -10.22 -2.54 4.56
C LEU A 38 -9.48 -3.84 4.22
N THR A 39 -8.16 -3.82 4.19
CA THR A 39 -7.37 -4.99 3.78
C THR A 39 -7.42 -6.11 4.83
N ARG A 40 -7.52 -5.78 6.12
CA ARG A 40 -7.80 -6.75 7.19
C ARG A 40 -9.21 -7.34 7.09
N GLU A 41 -10.20 -6.53 6.73
CA GLU A 41 -11.57 -7.00 6.52
C GLU A 41 -11.68 -7.96 5.32
N TRP A 42 -10.94 -7.70 4.24
CA TRP A 42 -10.90 -8.61 3.09
C TRP A 42 -10.33 -9.99 3.46
N ASN A 43 -9.33 -10.02 4.36
CA ASN A 43 -8.73 -11.25 4.88
C ASN A 43 -8.22 -12.21 3.78
N GLU A 44 -7.65 -11.64 2.71
CA GLU A 44 -7.14 -12.38 1.54
C GLU A 44 -5.63 -12.62 1.60
N PHE A 45 -4.91 -11.82 2.38
CA PHE A 45 -3.45 -11.86 2.55
C PHE A 45 -3.07 -11.30 3.92
N GLN A 46 -1.83 -11.52 4.34
CA GLN A 46 -1.34 -11.03 5.62
C GLN A 46 -1.23 -9.50 5.61
N VAL A 47 -1.66 -8.82 6.68
CA VAL A 47 -1.52 -7.36 6.84
C VAL A 47 -0.71 -7.05 8.08
N THR A 48 0.51 -6.55 7.89
CA THR A 48 1.49 -6.40 8.97
C THR A 48 1.94 -4.95 9.14
N GLU A 49 1.99 -4.50 10.39
CA GLU A 49 2.67 -3.25 10.76
C GLU A 49 4.07 -3.59 11.30
N ALA A 50 5.09 -3.57 10.42
CA ALA A 50 6.45 -3.93 10.77
C ALA A 50 7.49 -3.13 9.98
N ASN A 51 8.72 -3.08 10.52
CA ASN A 51 9.81 -2.40 9.87
C ASN A 51 10.34 -3.22 8.69
N ILE A 52 10.61 -2.54 7.58
CA ILE A 52 11.32 -3.08 6.42
C ILE A 52 12.46 -2.14 6.06
N ASN A 53 13.64 -2.69 5.81
CA ASN A 53 14.81 -1.91 5.44
C ASN A 53 15.16 -2.08 3.95
N MET A 54 16.00 -1.18 3.43
CA MET A 54 16.37 -1.17 2.01
C MET A 54 17.11 -2.44 1.57
N LYS A 55 17.88 -3.11 2.44
CA LYS A 55 18.54 -4.37 2.10
C LYS A 55 17.52 -5.49 1.89
N GLN A 56 16.50 -5.57 2.74
CA GLN A 56 15.39 -6.51 2.58
C GLN A 56 14.60 -6.24 1.30
N LEU A 57 14.32 -4.97 1.02
CA LEU A 57 13.59 -4.56 -0.18
C LEU A 57 14.38 -4.85 -1.46
N GLN A 58 15.68 -4.54 -1.48
CA GLN A 58 16.57 -4.83 -2.60
C GLN A 58 16.70 -6.34 -2.84
N LYS A 59 16.83 -7.15 -1.78
CA LYS A 59 16.83 -8.61 -1.88
C LYS A 59 15.51 -9.11 -2.48
N ALA A 60 14.37 -8.66 -1.95
CA ALA A 60 13.06 -9.06 -2.45
C ALA A 60 12.82 -8.66 -3.90
N SER A 61 13.29 -7.48 -4.29
CA SER A 61 13.22 -7.01 -5.68
C SER A 61 14.07 -7.88 -6.61
N LYS A 62 15.30 -8.26 -6.21
CA LYS A 62 16.16 -9.18 -6.98
C LYS A 62 15.61 -10.61 -7.07
N GLU A 63 14.71 -10.98 -6.17
CA GLU A 63 14.04 -12.28 -6.11
C GLU A 63 12.62 -12.24 -6.72
N ASP A 64 12.24 -11.14 -7.39
CA ASP A 64 10.91 -10.93 -7.99
C ASP A 64 9.74 -11.09 -6.99
N ARG A 65 10.00 -10.86 -5.70
CA ARG A 65 9.00 -10.98 -4.63
C ARG A 65 8.21 -9.71 -4.36
N VAL A 66 8.65 -8.55 -4.87
CA VAL A 66 7.92 -7.28 -4.72
C VAL A 66 6.82 -7.22 -5.78
N LEU A 67 5.56 -7.14 -5.35
CA LEU A 67 4.41 -7.12 -6.26
C LEU A 67 4.00 -5.69 -6.62
N GLU A 68 3.93 -4.80 -5.63
CA GLU A 68 3.65 -3.38 -5.82
C GLU A 68 4.10 -2.57 -4.59
N ILE A 69 4.36 -1.28 -4.80
CA ILE A 69 4.65 -0.31 -3.74
C ILE A 69 3.82 0.94 -3.99
N PHE A 70 3.25 1.52 -2.94
CA PHE A 70 2.49 2.76 -3.05
C PHE A 70 2.56 3.60 -1.78
N GLY A 71 2.46 4.92 -1.97
CA GLY A 71 2.19 5.87 -0.91
C GLY A 71 0.68 6.03 -0.71
N SER A 72 0.27 6.37 0.51
CA SER A 72 -1.10 6.72 0.84
C SER A 72 -1.19 8.08 1.52
N GLY A 73 -2.30 8.79 1.29
CA GLY A 73 -2.55 10.06 1.95
C GLY A 73 -3.68 10.84 1.27
N THR A 74 -4.30 11.76 2.03
CA THR A 74 -5.54 12.45 1.64
C THR A 74 -5.51 13.08 0.25
N ALA A 75 -4.37 13.65 -0.17
CA ALA A 75 -4.28 14.35 -1.45
C ALA A 75 -4.43 13.43 -2.69
N ALA A 76 -3.93 12.20 -2.62
CA ALA A 76 -3.91 11.27 -3.76
C ALA A 76 -4.68 9.97 -3.49
N VAL A 77 -5.08 9.74 -2.25
CA VAL A 77 -5.58 8.47 -1.69
C VAL A 77 -4.53 7.35 -1.77
N VAL A 78 -4.16 6.94 -2.99
CA VAL A 78 -3.10 5.97 -3.31
C VAL A 78 -2.22 6.55 -4.42
N SER A 79 -0.91 6.48 -4.24
CA SER A 79 0.10 6.95 -5.20
C SER A 79 1.09 5.81 -5.50
N PRO A 80 0.98 5.14 -6.66
CA PRO A 80 1.88 4.06 -7.04
C PRO A 80 3.34 4.52 -7.16
N VAL A 81 4.27 3.63 -6.84
CA VAL A 81 5.71 3.82 -7.03
C VAL A 81 6.17 2.93 -8.17
N SER A 82 6.78 3.52 -9.21
CA SER A 82 7.32 2.77 -10.35
C SER A 82 8.78 2.37 -10.15
N THR A 83 9.55 3.18 -9.42
CA THR A 83 11.00 3.03 -9.29
C THR A 83 11.48 3.64 -7.99
N ILE A 84 12.42 2.95 -7.33
CA ILE A 84 13.17 3.49 -6.19
C ILE A 84 14.64 3.52 -6.59
N ASN A 85 15.23 4.71 -6.64
CA ASN A 85 16.68 4.84 -6.79
C ASN A 85 17.35 4.73 -5.41
N TYR A 86 18.29 3.79 -5.28
CA TYR A 86 19.01 3.53 -4.03
C TYR A 86 20.44 3.10 -4.30
N MET A 87 21.42 3.88 -3.80
CA MET A 87 22.86 3.60 -3.97
C MET A 87 23.26 3.36 -5.44
N ASP A 88 22.82 4.26 -6.32
CA ASP A 88 23.06 4.19 -7.78
C ASP A 88 22.46 2.95 -8.49
N GLU A 89 21.61 2.19 -7.80
CA GLU A 89 20.80 1.11 -8.37
C GLU A 89 19.32 1.54 -8.44
N ASP A 90 18.70 1.33 -9.60
CA ASP A 90 17.24 1.50 -9.76
C ASP A 90 16.53 0.18 -9.47
N LEU A 91 15.64 0.21 -8.47
CA LEU A 91 14.72 -0.88 -8.17
C LEU A 91 13.42 -0.59 -8.91
N ALA A 92 13.22 -1.27 -10.05
CA ALA A 92 11.96 -1.21 -10.79
C ALA A 92 10.86 -1.96 -10.03
N ILE A 93 9.71 -1.31 -9.86
CA ILE A 93 8.54 -1.87 -9.17
C ILE A 93 7.49 -2.24 -10.24
N PRO A 94 6.93 -3.47 -10.21
CA PRO A 94 5.92 -3.86 -11.18
C PRO A 94 4.66 -2.99 -11.09
N LEU A 95 4.13 -2.61 -12.26
CA LEU A 95 2.86 -1.90 -12.41
C LEU A 95 1.91 -2.76 -13.25
N THR A 96 1.25 -3.71 -12.58
CA THR A 96 0.47 -4.80 -13.21
C THR A 96 -1.03 -4.52 -13.29
N GLY A 97 -1.44 -3.30 -12.97
CA GLY A 97 -2.81 -2.80 -13.04
C GLY A 97 -3.31 -2.63 -14.48
N THR A 98 -4.57 -2.23 -14.59
CA THR A 98 -5.36 -2.22 -15.83
C THR A 98 -4.70 -1.39 -16.94
N ASP A 99 -4.12 -0.23 -16.60
CA ASP A 99 -3.48 0.68 -17.56
C ASP A 99 -1.94 0.74 -17.44
N GLY A 100 -1.35 -0.15 -16.62
CA GLY A 100 0.08 -0.22 -16.39
C GLY A 100 0.67 0.95 -15.59
N LYS A 101 -0.15 1.78 -14.92
CA LYS A 101 0.34 2.90 -14.09
C LYS A 101 0.30 2.62 -12.59
N ALA A 102 -0.33 1.54 -12.19
CA ALA A 102 -0.49 1.12 -10.80
C ALA A 102 -0.34 -0.40 -10.68
N GLY A 103 -0.24 -0.90 -9.46
CA GLY A 103 -0.46 -2.32 -9.16
C GLY A 103 -1.95 -2.62 -8.97
N GLN A 104 -2.33 -3.90 -9.10
CA GLN A 104 -3.74 -4.33 -9.03
C GLN A 104 -4.38 -4.05 -7.67
N LEU A 105 -3.64 -4.23 -6.57
CA LEU A 105 -4.15 -3.99 -5.22
C LEU A 105 -4.24 -2.48 -4.96
N ALA A 106 -3.28 -1.68 -5.42
CA ALA A 106 -3.36 -0.22 -5.40
C ALA A 106 -4.60 0.32 -6.13
N GLU A 107 -4.93 -0.21 -7.31
CA GLU A 107 -6.16 0.15 -8.05
C GLU A 107 -7.43 -0.22 -7.28
N ARG A 108 -7.49 -1.44 -6.72
CA ARG A 108 -8.63 -1.91 -5.92
C ARG A 108 -8.85 -1.03 -4.69
N ILE A 109 -7.79 -0.75 -3.93
CA ILE A 109 -7.85 0.10 -2.74
C ILE A 109 -8.36 1.51 -3.09
N TRP A 110 -7.79 2.10 -4.14
CA TRP A 110 -8.21 3.43 -4.60
C TRP A 110 -9.70 3.44 -4.97
N LYS A 111 -10.15 2.43 -5.73
CA LYS A 111 -11.53 2.30 -6.17
C LYS A 111 -12.48 2.14 -4.97
N ASP A 112 -12.18 1.25 -4.03
CA ASP A 112 -13.05 1.01 -2.86
C ASP A 112 -13.17 2.25 -1.98
N LEU A 113 -12.07 2.96 -1.74
CA LEU A 113 -12.09 4.21 -0.97
C LEU A 113 -12.85 5.31 -1.73
N ALA A 114 -12.66 5.42 -3.05
CA ALA A 114 -13.41 6.37 -3.87
C ALA A 114 -14.91 6.03 -3.88
N ASP A 115 -15.28 4.76 -3.96
CA ASP A 115 -16.68 4.35 -3.96
C ASP A 115 -17.37 4.72 -2.64
N ILE A 116 -16.66 4.63 -1.51
CA ILE A 116 -17.14 5.13 -0.21
C ILE A 116 -17.24 6.66 -0.20
N GLN A 117 -16.18 7.35 -0.61
CA GLN A 117 -16.10 8.82 -0.57
C GLN A 117 -17.15 9.51 -1.44
N TYR A 118 -17.44 8.93 -2.62
CA TYR A 118 -18.42 9.46 -3.57
C TYR A 118 -19.82 8.83 -3.41
N GLY A 119 -20.05 8.05 -2.35
CA GLY A 119 -21.37 7.48 -2.03
C GLY A 119 -21.88 6.42 -3.02
N ARG A 120 -20.99 5.80 -3.81
CA ARG A 120 -21.32 4.64 -4.65
C ARG A 120 -21.45 3.36 -3.83
N ARG A 121 -20.80 3.33 -2.66
CA ARG A 121 -20.96 2.32 -1.61
C ARG A 121 -21.29 3.03 -0.31
N ASP A 122 -22.43 2.68 0.28
CA ASP A 122 -22.81 3.18 1.61
C ASP A 122 -21.82 2.67 2.67
N HIS A 123 -21.37 3.56 3.55
CA HIS A 123 -20.37 3.22 4.58
C HIS A 123 -20.35 4.25 5.71
N PRO A 124 -20.18 3.84 6.99
CA PRO A 124 -20.11 4.76 8.14
C PRO A 124 -18.99 5.81 8.10
N TRP A 125 -18.01 5.66 7.20
CA TRP A 125 -16.92 6.63 7.03
C TRP A 125 -17.33 7.86 6.22
N SER A 126 -18.42 7.78 5.45
CA SER A 126 -18.91 8.87 4.62
C SER A 126 -20.12 9.50 5.31
N VAL A 127 -20.02 10.79 5.64
CA VAL A 127 -21.08 11.52 6.36
C VAL A 127 -21.59 12.63 5.45
N ILE A 128 -22.92 12.69 5.30
CA ILE A 128 -23.59 13.75 4.54
C ILE A 128 -23.46 15.06 5.33
N VAL A 129 -23.06 16.12 4.64
CA VAL A 129 -22.98 17.48 5.20
C VAL A 129 -24.31 18.18 4.95
N ASP A 130 -24.76 18.93 5.95
CA ASP A 130 -25.99 19.76 5.89
C ASP A 130 -25.87 20.96 4.95
#